data_AF-A0A256HCP1-F1
#
_entry.id   AF-A0A256HCP1-F1
#
_cell.length_a   1.000
_cell.length_b   1.000
_cell.length_c   1.000
_cell.angle_alpha   90.00
_cell.angle_beta   90.00
_cell.angle_gamma   90.00
#
_symmetry.space_group_name_H-M   'P 1'
#
loop_
_entity.id
_entity.type
_entity.pdbx_description
1 polymer ?
#
loop_
_entity_poly.entity_id
_entity_poly.type
_entity_poly.pdbx_seq_one_letter_code
_entity_poly.pdbx_strand_id
1 'polypeptide(L)'
;DGGERTGGGSTPDGEYGFNGGIHAAEHGIISLFPFHLLCDRADVGGISTPYHPHTDAPAVFVYDGYPGGVGLTRRGHERIEELMARTARLIDGCDCEGGCPACVQSPHCGNANDPLAKAPAVRLLEALTPDG
;
A
#
# COMPACT_ATOMS: atom_id res chain seq x y z
N ASP A 1 -40.30 7.78 -16.77
CA ASP A 1 -39.46 8.85 -17.32
C ASP A 1 -38.15 8.85 -16.54
N GLY A 2 -37.04 8.79 -17.27
CA GLY A 2 -35.65 9.01 -16.82
C GLY A 2 -35.14 8.23 -15.61
N GLY A 3 -34.59 7.04 -15.82
CA GLY A 3 -33.55 6.52 -14.94
C GLY A 3 -32.20 7.09 -15.35
N GLU A 4 -31.38 7.52 -14.38
CA GLU A 4 -29.94 7.66 -14.58
C GLU A 4 -29.23 7.21 -13.31
N ARG A 5 -28.75 5.96 -13.31
CA ARG A 5 -27.67 5.52 -12.43
C ARG A 5 -26.38 5.78 -13.19
N THR A 6 -25.56 6.73 -12.76
CA THR A 6 -24.20 6.91 -13.27
C THR A 6 -23.25 7.12 -12.09
N GLY A 7 -22.20 6.30 -12.06
CA GLY A 7 -21.22 6.23 -10.98
C GLY A 7 -20.76 4.80 -10.72
N GLY A 8 -20.53 4.01 -11.77
CA GLY A 8 -19.86 2.72 -11.63
C GLY A 8 -18.36 3.00 -11.57
N GLY A 9 -17.77 2.95 -10.38
CA GLY A 9 -16.32 2.97 -10.19
C GLY A 9 -15.70 1.81 -10.96
N SER A 10 -15.12 2.09 -12.12
CA SER A 10 -14.37 1.11 -12.89
C SER A 10 -13.21 0.63 -12.03
N THR A 11 -13.18 -0.66 -11.71
CA THR A 11 -11.95 -1.27 -11.19
C THR A 11 -10.89 -1.02 -12.26
N PRO A 12 -9.74 -0.41 -11.93
CA PRO A 12 -8.72 -0.19 -12.94
C PRO A 12 -8.26 -1.54 -13.44
N ASP A 13 -8.58 -1.87 -14.69
CA ASP A 13 -8.25 -3.14 -15.32
C ASP A 13 -6.81 -3.10 -15.87
N GLY A 14 -6.12 -4.26 -15.86
CA GLY A 14 -4.78 -4.41 -16.43
C GLY A 14 -3.64 -3.80 -15.60
N GLU A 15 -2.61 -3.31 -16.31
CA GLU A 15 -1.36 -2.79 -15.71
C GLU A 15 -1.60 -1.59 -14.78
N TYR A 16 -2.55 -0.71 -15.11
CA TYR A 16 -2.88 0.46 -14.27
C TYR A 16 -3.44 0.04 -12.90
N GLY A 17 -4.25 -1.03 -12.87
CA GLY A 17 -4.77 -1.61 -11.62
C GLY A 17 -3.70 -2.30 -10.79
N PHE A 18 -2.80 -3.04 -11.43
CA PHE A 18 -1.68 -3.68 -10.74
C PHE A 18 -0.71 -2.64 -10.14
N ASN A 19 -0.33 -1.63 -10.93
CA ASN A 19 0.55 -0.55 -10.49
C ASN A 19 -0.10 0.26 -9.34
N GLY A 20 -1.39 0.56 -9.45
CA GLY A 20 -2.15 1.19 -8.37
C GLY A 20 -2.27 0.30 -7.12
N GLY A 21 -2.26 -1.02 -7.28
CA GLY A 21 -2.29 -1.99 -6.19
C GLY A 21 -1.01 -2.02 -5.38
N ILE A 22 0.14 -2.15 -6.04
CA ILE A 22 1.45 -2.12 -5.35
C ILE A 22 1.72 -0.77 -4.68
N HIS A 23 1.27 0.34 -5.29
CA HIS A 23 1.40 1.68 -4.73
C HIS A 23 0.49 1.91 -3.52
N ALA A 24 -0.77 1.44 -3.58
CA ALA A 24 -1.66 1.49 -2.42
C ALA A 24 -1.20 0.59 -1.28
N ALA A 25 -0.64 -0.59 -1.58
CA ALA A 25 -0.06 -1.48 -0.58
C ALA A 25 1.15 -0.84 0.12
N GLU A 26 2.06 -0.21 -0.64
CA GLU A 26 3.17 0.57 -0.10
C GLU A 26 2.69 1.64 0.90
N HIS A 27 1.75 2.49 0.48
CA HIS A 27 1.19 3.53 1.34
C HIS A 27 0.55 2.97 2.61
N GLY A 28 -0.22 1.89 2.49
CA GLY A 28 -0.88 1.24 3.62
C GLY A 28 0.13 0.63 4.61
N ILE A 29 1.19 -0.01 4.12
CA ILE A 29 2.24 -0.59 4.96
C ILE A 29 2.97 0.52 5.75
N ILE A 30 3.41 1.58 5.06
CA ILE A 30 4.10 2.72 5.70
C ILE A 30 3.19 3.39 6.74
N SER A 31 1.90 3.54 6.43
CA SER A 31 0.96 4.22 7.33
C SER A 31 0.67 3.40 8.60
N LEU A 32 0.70 2.07 8.53
CA LEU A 32 0.54 1.22 9.71
C LEU A 32 1.84 0.89 10.45
N PHE A 33 3.00 1.11 9.82
CA PHE A 33 4.31 0.80 10.40
C PHE A 33 4.52 1.38 11.82
N PRO A 34 4.16 2.66 12.11
CA PRO A 34 4.26 3.24 13.45
C PRO A 34 3.55 2.45 14.55
N PHE A 35 2.41 1.82 14.24
CA PHE A 35 1.65 1.02 15.21
C PHE A 35 2.34 -0.28 15.58
N HIS A 36 3.37 -0.68 14.83
CA HIS A 36 4.11 -1.91 15.04
C HIS A 36 5.41 -1.69 15.83
N LEU A 37 6.07 -0.54 15.63
CA LEU A 37 7.41 -0.29 16.18
C LEU A 37 7.56 1.03 16.95
N LEU A 38 6.47 1.75 17.23
CA LEU A 38 6.45 3.00 17.99
C LEU A 38 7.47 4.03 17.46
N CYS A 39 7.47 4.24 16.14
CA CYS A 39 8.22 5.30 15.45
C CYS A 39 7.26 6.36 14.88
N ASP A 40 7.79 7.46 14.35
CA ASP A 40 6.99 8.38 13.53
C ASP A 40 6.78 7.78 12.13
N ARG A 41 5.70 8.20 11.46
CA ARG A 41 5.48 7.84 10.05
C ARG A 41 6.61 8.36 9.16
N ALA A 42 7.15 9.55 9.46
CA ALA A 42 8.24 10.16 8.70
C ALA A 42 9.59 9.42 8.86
N ASP A 43 9.70 8.51 9.83
CA ASP A 43 10.91 7.70 10.02
C ASP A 43 11.04 6.55 9.00
N VAL A 44 10.02 6.34 8.17
CA VAL A 44 9.96 5.25 7.19
C VAL A 44 9.54 5.79 5.82
N GLY A 45 10.30 5.42 4.80
CA GLY A 45 9.97 5.68 3.40
C GLY A 45 9.66 4.40 2.64
N GLY A 46 9.22 4.56 1.41
CA GLY A 46 9.08 3.44 0.49
C GLY A 46 9.06 3.88 -0.96
N ILE A 47 9.04 2.86 -1.81
CA ILE A 47 8.80 2.99 -3.24
C ILE A 47 8.18 1.69 -3.77
N SER A 48 7.27 1.80 -4.71
CA SER A 48 6.72 0.69 -5.48
C SER A 48 7.14 0.82 -6.95
N THR A 49 7.50 -0.31 -7.56
CA THR A 49 7.84 -0.38 -8.99
C THR A 49 7.23 -1.62 -9.64
N PRO A 50 6.62 -1.51 -10.84
CA PRO A 50 6.10 -2.66 -11.56
C PRO A 50 7.18 -3.59 -12.09
N TYR A 51 8.43 -3.11 -12.18
CA TYR A 51 9.56 -3.92 -12.59
C TYR A 51 10.84 -3.42 -11.92
N HIS A 52 11.55 -4.31 -11.24
CA HIS A 52 12.86 -4.03 -10.67
C HIS A 52 13.92 -4.97 -11.24
N PRO A 53 15.01 -4.46 -11.83
CA PRO A 53 15.93 -5.24 -12.66
C PRO A 53 16.73 -6.29 -11.88
N HIS A 54 16.92 -6.12 -10.57
CA HIS A 54 17.65 -7.10 -9.75
C HIS A 54 16.76 -8.21 -9.19
N THR A 55 15.44 -8.02 -9.20
CA THR A 55 14.48 -9.04 -8.75
C THR A 55 13.75 -9.69 -9.93
N ASP A 56 13.87 -9.12 -11.14
CA ASP A 56 13.14 -9.53 -12.35
C ASP A 56 11.62 -9.64 -12.11
N ALA A 57 11.10 -8.75 -11.27
CA ALA A 57 9.75 -8.80 -10.74
C ALA A 57 9.28 -7.42 -10.24
N PRO A 58 7.96 -7.20 -10.09
CA PRO A 58 7.43 -6.09 -9.33
C PRO A 58 7.92 -6.11 -7.88
N ALA A 59 8.12 -4.93 -7.29
CA ALA A 59 8.63 -4.83 -5.92
C ALA A 59 8.04 -3.62 -5.19
N VAL A 60 7.76 -3.83 -3.90
CA VAL A 60 7.49 -2.77 -2.92
C VAL A 60 8.65 -2.77 -1.93
N PHE A 61 9.32 -1.63 -1.80
CA PHE A 61 10.40 -1.43 -0.86
C PHE A 61 9.94 -0.52 0.27
N VAL A 62 10.32 -0.88 1.49
CA VAL A 62 10.13 -0.07 2.70
C VAL A 62 11.49 0.06 3.37
N TYR A 63 11.92 1.28 3.68
CA TYR A 63 13.26 1.56 4.19
C TYR A 63 13.26 2.60 5.32
N ASP A 64 14.30 2.57 6.14
CA ASP A 64 14.51 3.57 7.19
C ASP A 64 14.74 4.94 6.54
N GLY A 65 14.02 5.97 7.00
CA GLY A 65 14.21 7.36 6.55
C GLY A 65 15.51 7.99 7.05
N TYR A 66 16.18 7.37 8.02
CA TYR A 66 17.42 7.87 8.60
C TYR A 66 18.66 7.40 7.81
N PRO A 67 19.60 8.31 7.44
CA PRO A 67 20.83 7.93 6.74
C PRO A 67 21.66 6.89 7.51
N GLY A 68 22.03 5.80 6.84
CA GLY A 68 22.76 4.68 7.45
C GLY A 68 21.87 3.65 8.17
N GLY A 69 20.58 3.93 8.33
CA GLY A 69 19.62 3.04 8.97
C GLY A 69 19.73 3.00 10.49
N VAL A 70 18.58 2.87 11.16
CA VAL A 70 18.45 2.73 12.62
C VAL A 70 17.82 1.38 13.00
N GLY A 71 17.49 0.55 12.01
CA GLY A 71 16.94 -0.79 12.18
C GLY A 71 15.43 -0.80 12.44
N LEU A 72 14.68 0.18 11.94
CA LEU A 72 13.22 0.13 12.02
C LEU A 72 12.70 -0.94 11.08
N THR A 73 13.02 -0.87 9.78
CA THR A 73 12.55 -1.84 8.79
C THR A 73 13.08 -3.25 9.01
N ARG A 74 14.29 -3.41 9.57
CA ARG A 74 14.78 -4.72 10.02
C ARG A 74 13.84 -5.34 11.07
N ARG A 75 13.48 -4.59 12.11
CA ARG A 75 12.55 -5.06 13.15
C ARG A 75 11.12 -5.23 12.60
N GLY A 76 10.72 -4.39 11.65
CA GLY A 76 9.40 -4.46 11.03
C GLY A 76 9.27 -5.72 10.18
N HIS A 77 10.36 -6.09 9.49
CA HIS A 77 10.43 -7.29 8.68
C HIS A 77 10.24 -8.57 9.49
N GLU A 78 10.71 -8.63 10.74
CA GLU A 78 10.51 -9.77 11.66
C GLU A 78 9.02 -10.09 11.90
N ARG A 79 8.11 -9.14 11.62
CA ARG A 79 6.66 -9.27 11.80
C ARG A 79 5.88 -8.77 10.59
N ILE A 80 6.47 -8.87 9.40
CA ILE A 80 5.92 -8.28 8.17
C ILE A 80 4.56 -8.84 7.80
N GLU A 81 4.32 -10.14 7.98
CA GLU A 81 3.05 -10.79 7.68
C GLU A 81 1.90 -10.21 8.52
N GLU A 82 2.14 -9.95 9.81
CA GLU A 82 1.14 -9.31 10.68
C GLU A 82 0.84 -7.88 10.22
N LEU A 83 1.87 -7.13 9.82
CA LEU A 83 1.70 -5.79 9.28
C LEU A 83 0.90 -5.80 7.98
N MET A 84 1.24 -6.68 7.03
CA MET A 84 0.52 -6.83 5.76
C MET A 84 -0.94 -7.22 5.98
N ALA A 85 -1.23 -8.19 6.85
CA ALA A 85 -2.59 -8.61 7.16
C ALA A 85 -3.42 -7.48 7.80
N ARG A 86 -2.81 -6.68 8.70
CA ARG A 86 -3.47 -5.50 9.27
C ARG A 86 -3.71 -4.41 8.21
N THR A 87 -2.76 -4.21 7.30
CA THR A 87 -2.90 -3.26 6.18
C THR A 87 -4.03 -3.66 5.25
N ALA A 88 -4.13 -4.95 4.88
CA ALA A 88 -5.23 -5.45 4.06
C ALA A 88 -6.59 -5.12 4.70
N ARG A 89 -6.77 -5.44 5.99
CA ARG A 89 -8.00 -5.13 6.74
C ARG A 89 -8.32 -3.64 6.82
N LEU A 90 -7.31 -2.77 6.96
CA LEU A 90 -7.50 -1.32 6.96
C LEU A 90 -8.03 -0.83 5.60
N ILE A 91 -7.44 -1.31 4.50
CA ILE A 91 -7.80 -0.89 3.15
C ILE A 91 -9.20 -1.41 2.79
N ASP A 92 -9.47 -2.67 3.09
CA ASP A 92 -10.75 -3.34 2.80
C ASP A 92 -11.91 -2.75 3.62
N GLY A 93 -11.69 -2.52 4.92
CA GLY A 93 -12.69 -1.98 5.83
C GLY A 93 -12.97 -0.47 5.69
N CYS A 94 -12.34 0.22 4.74
CA CYS A 94 -12.58 1.65 4.53
C CYS A 94 -13.71 1.88 3.52
N ASP A 95 -14.74 2.64 3.91
CA ASP A 95 -15.94 2.90 3.08
C ASP A 95 -15.72 3.88 1.90
N CYS A 96 -14.50 4.38 1.69
CA CYS A 96 -14.21 5.27 0.56
C CYS A 96 -14.12 4.51 -0.78
N GLU A 97 -14.53 5.17 -1.88
CA GLU A 97 -14.53 4.58 -3.22
C GLU A 97 -13.11 4.49 -3.83
N GLY A 98 -12.46 5.65 -4.05
CA GLY A 98 -11.19 5.75 -4.79
C GLY A 98 -9.93 5.74 -3.92
N GLY A 99 -10.06 5.67 -2.60
CA GLY A 99 -8.96 5.85 -1.65
C GLY A 99 -8.98 7.23 -0.99
N CYS A 100 -8.55 7.29 0.27
CA CYS A 100 -8.52 8.51 1.08
C CYS A 100 -7.32 8.52 2.04
N PRO A 101 -7.06 9.62 2.76
CA PRO A 101 -5.95 9.72 3.72
C PRO A 101 -6.01 8.71 4.86
N ALA A 102 -7.17 8.11 5.13
CA ALA A 102 -7.32 7.11 6.18
C ALA A 102 -6.92 5.69 5.74
N CYS A 103 -6.76 5.41 4.44
CA CYS A 103 -6.50 4.05 3.96
C CYS A 103 -5.30 3.93 3.02
N VAL A 104 -5.24 4.70 1.92
CA VAL A 104 -4.23 4.49 0.86
C VAL A 104 -3.58 5.76 0.33
N GLN A 105 -3.99 6.96 0.78
CA GLN A 105 -3.32 8.19 0.37
C GLN A 105 -2.21 8.57 1.34
N SER A 106 -1.11 9.11 0.79
CA SER A 106 0.01 9.63 1.55
C SER A 106 0.23 11.13 1.26
N PRO A 107 0.47 11.96 2.29
CA PRO A 107 0.90 13.35 2.09
C PRO A 107 2.37 13.47 1.64
N HIS A 108 3.13 12.37 1.59
CA HIS A 108 4.52 12.32 1.14
C HIS A 108 4.68 11.57 -0.19
N CYS A 109 3.57 11.25 -0.86
CA CYS A 109 3.59 10.61 -2.18
C CYS A 109 4.17 11.56 -3.23
N GLY A 110 5.22 11.14 -3.92
CA GLY A 110 5.81 11.90 -5.03
C GLY A 110 5.00 11.83 -6.34
N ASN A 111 4.04 10.90 -6.44
CA ASN A 111 3.25 10.62 -7.63
C ASN A 111 1.79 11.09 -7.50
N ALA A 112 1.54 12.14 -6.71
CA ALA A 112 0.21 12.75 -6.54
C ALA A 112 -0.92 11.79 -6.13
N ASN A 113 -0.61 10.68 -5.44
CA ASN A 113 -1.57 9.64 -5.09
C ASN A 113 -2.29 9.03 -6.30
N ASP A 114 -1.61 8.92 -7.45
CA ASP A 114 -2.15 8.31 -8.67
C ASP A 114 -1.09 7.44 -9.39
N PRO A 115 -1.42 6.21 -9.83
CA PRO A 115 -2.65 5.47 -9.56
C PRO A 115 -2.73 4.92 -8.13
N LEU A 116 -3.94 4.76 -7.60
CA LEU A 116 -4.22 3.97 -6.38
C LEU A 116 -5.37 3.01 -6.62
N ALA A 117 -5.20 1.74 -6.26
CA ALA A 117 -6.22 0.71 -6.44
C ALA A 117 -6.36 -0.14 -5.18
N LYS A 118 -7.47 0.05 -4.44
CA LYS A 118 -7.74 -0.63 -3.16
C LYS A 118 -7.84 -2.15 -3.30
N ALA A 119 -8.73 -2.63 -4.17
CA ALA A 119 -9.00 -4.07 -4.30
C ALA A 119 -7.76 -4.87 -4.77
N PRO A 120 -6.98 -4.42 -5.77
CA PRO A 120 -5.69 -5.05 -6.07
C PRO A 120 -4.72 -5.04 -4.89
N ALA A 121 -4.62 -3.94 -4.12
CA ALA A 121 -3.74 -3.87 -2.95
C ALA A 121 -4.11 -4.91 -1.87
N VAL A 122 -5.41 -5.03 -1.55
CA VAL A 122 -5.91 -6.03 -0.60
C VAL A 122 -5.53 -7.44 -1.04
N ARG A 123 -5.83 -7.81 -2.29
CA ARG A 123 -5.49 -9.14 -2.83
C ARG A 123 -4.00 -9.44 -2.79
N LEU A 124 -3.16 -8.45 -3.10
CA LEU A 124 -1.70 -8.60 -3.05
C LEU A 124 -1.19 -8.83 -1.63
N LEU A 125 -1.70 -8.06 -0.66
CA LEU A 125 -1.33 -8.17 0.74
C LEU A 125 -1.78 -9.51 1.34
N GLU A 126 -3.01 -9.94 1.02
CA GLU A 126 -3.56 -11.23 1.47
C GLU A 126 -2.74 -12.40 0.91
N ALA A 127 -2.44 -12.39 -0.40
CA ALA A 127 -1.67 -13.45 -1.06
C ALA A 127 -0.22 -13.61 -0.52
N LEU A 128 0.30 -12.61 0.18
CA LEU A 128 1.61 -12.63 0.84
C LEU A 128 1.53 -13.00 2.33
N THR A 129 0.35 -13.34 2.84
CA THR A 129 0.13 -13.72 4.24
C THR A 129 -0.37 -15.16 4.37
N PRO A 130 -0.02 -15.88 5.45
CA PRO A 130 -0.34 -17.31 5.60
C PRO A 130 -1.82 -17.68 5.60
N ASP A 131 -2.71 -16.72 5.88
CA ASP A 131 -4.16 -16.92 6.04
C ASP A 131 -5.00 -16.28 4.90
N GLY A 132 -4.36 -15.81 3.82
CA GLY A 132 -4.99 -15.15 2.67
C GLY A 132 -5.28 -16.05 1.47
#